data_AF-A0A8T2Q2Z8-F1
#
_entry.id   AF-A0A8T2Q2Z8-F1
#
_cell.length_a   1.000
_cell.length_b   1.000
_cell.length_c   1.000
_cell.angle_alpha   90.00
_cell.angle_beta   90.00
_cell.angle_gamma   90.00
#
_symmetry.space_group_name_H-M   'P 1'
#
loop_
_entity.id
_entity.type
_entity.pdbx_description
1 polymer ?
#
loop_
_entity_poly.entity_id
_entity_poly.type
_entity_poly.pdbx_seq_one_letter_code
_entity_poly.pdbx_strand_id
1 'polypeptide(L)'
;MLQQKLVSEPVFSFWLNRHAEDDDGGELMFGGMDSNHFTGTHTYVPVSRKGYWQFEMGEVLIDGESTGYCVDGCAAIADSGTSLVAGPSSVIAIINEKIGATGLMSWECKAMISQYGDEIIERLLQQMEPATVCKQLGLCSSSSGKFRSNLASVIDGPSTVNDGKEAECSLCQMAVVWARNQLMKNQSAESIKSYLNDVCEHLPNLNGEAVVDCNEISSMPDVSFTIGGKKFKLKSEQYILKVGDGNQAQCISGFMGLDITSGPLWILGDVFMGVYHTVFDYGNLRIGFAKAA
;
A
#
# COMPACT_ATOMS: atom_id res chain seq x y z
N MET A 1 8.56 9.15 30.40
CA MET A 1 7.27 8.97 31.11
C MET A 1 7.21 7.65 31.89
N LEU A 2 7.38 6.49 31.25
CA LEU A 2 7.32 5.18 31.94
C LEU A 2 8.33 5.03 33.08
N GLN A 3 9.62 5.32 32.83
CA GLN A 3 10.67 5.23 33.84
C GLN A 3 10.43 6.18 35.03
N GLN A 4 9.76 7.31 34.76
CA GLN A 4 9.40 8.33 35.76
C GLN A 4 8.02 8.07 36.39
N LYS A 5 7.34 6.97 36.02
CA LYS A 5 5.99 6.59 36.51
C LYS A 5 4.94 7.69 36.33
N LEU A 6 4.98 8.39 35.20
CA LEU A 6 4.04 9.47 34.86
C LEU A 6 2.78 8.98 34.12
N VAL A 7 2.67 7.69 33.86
CA VAL A 7 1.53 7.06 33.16
C VAL A 7 1.06 5.84 33.93
N SER A 8 -0.25 5.61 33.95
CA SER A 8 -0.90 4.48 34.63
C SER A 8 -0.57 3.16 33.96
N GLU A 9 -0.68 3.10 32.64
CA GLU A 9 -0.43 1.89 31.86
C GLU A 9 0.69 2.12 30.83
N PRO A 10 1.45 1.09 30.46
CA PRO A 10 2.48 1.17 29.43
C PRO A 10 1.89 1.16 28.02
N VAL A 11 0.89 2.00 27.76
CA VAL A 11 0.19 2.12 26.47
C VAL A 11 0.01 3.59 26.11
N PHE A 12 -0.16 3.87 24.82
CA PHE A 12 -0.70 5.13 24.33
C PHE A 12 -1.60 4.88 23.13
N SER A 13 -2.53 5.78 22.85
CA SER A 13 -3.49 5.61 21.76
C SER A 13 -3.76 6.90 21.00
N PHE A 14 -4.18 6.71 19.75
CA PHE A 14 -4.62 7.78 18.88
C PHE A 14 -6.08 7.57 18.48
N TRP A 15 -6.84 8.65 18.58
CA TRP A 15 -8.06 8.89 17.82
C TRP A 15 -7.79 10.10 16.93
N LEU A 16 -8.02 9.96 15.63
CA LEU A 16 -7.80 11.04 14.66
C LEU A 16 -9.14 11.35 14.03
N ASN A 17 -9.67 12.55 14.27
CA ASN A 17 -10.93 12.95 13.67
C ASN A 17 -10.73 13.14 12.15
N ARG A 18 -11.68 12.62 11.37
CA ARG A 18 -11.67 12.70 9.90
C ARG A 18 -12.63 13.76 9.37
N HIS A 19 -13.39 14.42 10.25
CA HIS A 19 -14.31 15.50 9.91
C HIS A 19 -13.56 16.84 10.05
N ALA A 20 -13.03 17.34 8.93
CA ALA A 20 -12.20 18.56 8.91
C ALA A 20 -12.94 19.83 9.35
N GLU A 21 -14.28 19.81 9.38
CA GLU A 21 -15.13 20.92 9.82
C GLU A 21 -15.34 20.95 11.34
N ASP A 22 -14.94 19.90 12.06
CA ASP A 22 -15.06 19.83 13.51
C ASP A 22 -13.91 20.60 14.18
N ASP A 23 -14.20 21.23 15.32
CA ASP A 23 -13.18 21.94 16.12
C ASP A 23 -12.15 20.99 16.75
N ASP A 24 -12.50 19.72 16.93
CA ASP A 24 -11.65 18.69 17.52
C ASP A 24 -11.03 17.82 16.42
N GLY A 25 -9.72 17.98 16.20
CA GLY A 25 -8.97 17.23 15.20
C GLY A 25 -8.56 15.81 15.63
N GLY A 26 -8.67 15.48 16.92
CA GLY A 26 -8.23 14.19 17.45
C GLY A 26 -7.56 14.28 18.82
N GLU A 27 -7.30 13.11 19.40
CA GLU A 27 -6.71 12.95 20.73
C GLU A 27 -5.53 11.95 20.69
N LEU A 28 -4.43 12.33 21.36
CA LEU A 28 -3.37 11.42 21.76
C LEU A 28 -3.42 11.23 23.28
N MET A 29 -3.63 9.99 23.71
CA MET A 29 -3.66 9.64 25.13
C MET A 29 -2.42 8.84 25.52
N PHE A 30 -1.67 9.30 26.52
CA PHE A 30 -0.61 8.52 27.17
C PHE A 30 -1.14 7.86 28.44
N GLY A 31 -0.88 6.57 28.61
CA GLY A 31 -1.21 5.83 29.83
C GLY A 31 -2.58 5.16 29.84
N GLY A 32 -3.28 5.11 28.71
CA GLY A 32 -4.59 4.49 28.58
C GLY A 32 -5.15 4.64 27.16
N MET A 33 -6.47 4.51 27.04
CA MET A 33 -7.27 4.82 25.86
C MET A 33 -8.66 5.30 26.30
N ASP A 34 -9.28 6.24 25.58
CA ASP A 34 -10.66 6.66 25.85
C ASP A 34 -11.66 5.76 25.10
N SER A 35 -12.53 5.09 25.85
CA SER A 35 -13.62 4.27 25.32
C SER A 35 -14.66 5.05 24.50
N ASN A 36 -14.71 6.38 24.61
CA ASN A 36 -15.59 7.21 23.79
C ASN A 36 -15.13 7.29 22.32
N HIS A 37 -13.85 7.00 22.04
CA HIS A 37 -13.26 7.17 20.72
C HIS A 37 -13.23 5.90 19.87
N PHE A 38 -13.80 4.79 20.34
CA PHE A 38 -13.89 3.56 19.57
C PHE A 38 -15.11 2.72 19.91
N THR A 39 -15.47 1.84 18.98
CA THR A 39 -16.54 0.86 19.16
C THR A 39 -16.01 -0.58 19.03
N GLY A 40 -16.61 -1.49 19.78
CA GLY A 40 -16.23 -2.90 19.80
C GLY A 40 -14.91 -3.14 20.54
N THR A 41 -14.16 -4.16 20.11
CA THR A 41 -12.89 -4.56 20.71
C THR A 41 -11.74 -4.39 19.73
N HIS A 42 -10.56 -4.03 20.24
CA HIS A 42 -9.35 -3.97 19.44
C HIS A 42 -8.90 -5.37 19.02
N THR A 43 -8.56 -5.52 17.75
CA THR A 43 -7.77 -6.65 17.27
C THR A 43 -6.31 -6.34 17.53
N TYR A 44 -5.67 -7.12 18.40
CA TYR A 44 -4.24 -6.95 18.71
C TYR A 44 -3.35 -7.86 17.88
N VAL A 45 -2.26 -7.31 17.38
CA VAL A 45 -1.17 -8.03 16.69
C VAL A 45 0.18 -7.70 17.34
N PRO A 46 1.07 -8.69 17.52
CA PRO A 46 2.36 -8.47 18.15
C PRO A 46 3.28 -7.64 17.25
N VAL A 47 4.17 -6.86 17.87
CA VAL A 47 5.25 -6.17 17.17
C VAL A 47 6.23 -7.21 16.62
N SER A 48 6.42 -7.25 15.30
CA SER A 48 7.31 -8.22 14.66
C SER A 48 8.78 -7.77 14.62
N ARG A 49 9.04 -6.45 14.58
CA ARG A 49 10.39 -5.88 14.57
C ARG A 49 10.52 -4.66 15.47
N LYS A 50 11.28 -4.78 16.57
CA LYS A 50 11.60 -3.66 17.47
C LYS A 50 12.43 -2.59 16.74
N GLY A 51 12.06 -1.33 16.96
CA GLY A 51 12.60 -0.16 16.26
C GLY A 51 11.49 0.60 15.51
N TYR A 52 10.47 -0.13 15.07
CA TYR A 52 9.24 0.41 14.51
C TYR A 52 8.03 -0.20 15.23
N TRP A 53 6.88 0.44 15.12
CA TRP A 53 5.59 -0.19 15.43
C TRP A 53 5.14 -1.05 14.24
N GLN A 54 5.99 -2.02 13.90
CA GLN A 54 5.80 -2.95 12.78
C GLN A 54 5.10 -4.22 13.26
N PHE A 55 4.17 -4.73 12.46
CA PHE A 55 3.46 -5.99 12.70
C PHE A 55 3.27 -6.77 11.39
N GLU A 56 2.99 -8.07 11.51
CA GLU A 56 2.63 -8.91 10.37
C GLU A 56 1.19 -8.65 9.93
N MET A 57 1.02 -8.49 8.62
CA MET A 57 -0.23 -8.24 7.92
C MET A 57 -0.44 -9.31 6.86
N GLY A 58 -1.69 -9.69 6.63
CA GLY A 58 -2.07 -10.60 5.56
C GLY A 58 -2.36 -9.86 4.25
N GLU A 59 -3.33 -10.40 3.51
CA GLU A 59 -3.69 -9.90 2.19
C GLU A 59 -4.28 -8.49 2.21
N VAL A 60 -4.00 -7.76 1.13
CA VAL A 60 -4.71 -6.55 0.72
C VAL A 60 -5.71 -6.95 -0.36
N LEU A 61 -6.97 -6.58 -0.14
CA LEU A 61 -8.09 -6.91 -1.01
C LEU A 61 -8.68 -5.63 -1.62
N ILE A 62 -9.05 -5.68 -2.89
CA ILE A 62 -9.76 -4.59 -3.60
C ILE A 62 -11.10 -5.16 -4.03
N ASP A 63 -12.20 -4.55 -3.56
CA ASP A 63 -13.57 -5.07 -3.68
C ASP A 63 -13.73 -6.53 -3.21
N GLY A 64 -12.97 -6.90 -2.17
CA GLY A 64 -12.94 -8.26 -1.63
C GLY A 64 -12.08 -9.26 -2.42
N GLU A 65 -11.54 -8.88 -3.58
CA GLU A 65 -10.64 -9.70 -4.38
C GLU A 65 -9.18 -9.54 -3.95
N SER A 66 -8.42 -10.63 -3.90
CA SER A 66 -7.00 -10.58 -3.58
C SER A 66 -6.20 -9.83 -4.64
N THR A 67 -5.19 -9.08 -4.20
CA THR A 67 -4.17 -8.46 -5.08
C THR A 67 -3.07 -9.44 -5.48
N GLY A 68 -3.00 -10.63 -4.85
CA GLY A 68 -1.99 -11.65 -5.12
C GLY A 68 -0.57 -11.32 -4.62
N TYR A 69 -0.35 -10.11 -4.08
CA TYR A 69 0.97 -9.64 -3.65
C TYR A 69 1.31 -10.05 -2.22
N CYS A 70 0.39 -9.84 -1.27
CA CYS A 70 0.57 -10.15 0.15
C CYS A 70 0.03 -11.54 0.57
N VAL A 71 0.01 -12.51 -0.36
CA VAL A 71 -0.53 -13.87 -0.11
C VAL A 71 0.31 -14.59 0.93
N ASP A 72 1.63 -14.46 0.85
CA ASP A 72 2.58 -15.05 1.82
C ASP A 72 2.82 -14.16 3.05
N GLY A 73 2.00 -13.11 3.21
CA GLY A 73 2.13 -12.11 4.26
C GLY A 73 2.97 -10.89 3.81
N CYS A 74 2.65 -9.77 4.42
CA CYS A 74 3.35 -8.50 4.31
C CYS A 74 3.63 -7.97 5.72
N ALA A 75 4.58 -7.05 5.84
CA ALA A 75 4.72 -6.26 7.05
C ALA A 75 3.89 -4.97 6.92
N ALA A 76 3.48 -4.40 8.05
CA ALA A 76 2.91 -3.06 8.11
C ALA A 76 3.44 -2.29 9.32
N ILE A 77 3.58 -0.98 9.20
CA ILE A 77 3.85 -0.05 10.30
C ILE A 77 2.63 0.84 10.49
N ALA A 78 2.16 0.98 11.73
CA ALA A 78 1.22 2.05 12.07
C ALA A 78 2.02 3.32 12.36
N ASP A 79 1.81 4.38 11.56
CA ASP A 79 2.64 5.59 11.60
C ASP A 79 1.78 6.85 11.56
N SER A 80 1.52 7.43 12.72
CA SER A 80 0.81 8.71 12.86
C SER A 80 1.61 9.92 12.31
N GLY A 81 2.87 9.72 11.88
CA GLY A 81 3.66 10.74 11.20
C GLY A 81 3.44 10.80 9.69
N THR A 82 2.64 9.89 9.14
CA THR A 82 2.33 9.80 7.72
C THR A 82 0.83 9.93 7.50
N SER A 83 0.40 10.79 6.58
CA SER A 83 -1.03 10.96 6.32
C SER A 83 -1.63 9.90 5.39
N LEU A 84 -0.89 9.51 4.35
CA LEU A 84 -1.35 8.54 3.34
C LEU A 84 -1.11 7.09 3.78
N VAL A 85 -1.73 6.15 3.07
CA VAL A 85 -1.34 4.74 3.11
C VAL A 85 -0.27 4.49 2.04
N ALA A 86 0.95 4.16 2.47
CA ALA A 86 2.02 3.81 1.55
C ALA A 86 2.14 2.30 1.40
N GLY A 87 2.37 1.82 0.17
CA GLY A 87 2.54 0.39 -0.09
C GLY A 87 3.24 0.09 -1.42
N PRO A 88 3.46 -1.20 -1.71
CA PRO A 88 4.17 -1.65 -2.90
C PRO A 88 3.55 -1.08 -4.18
N SER A 89 4.38 -0.52 -5.06
CA SER A 89 3.92 0.16 -6.28
C SER A 89 3.10 -0.76 -7.20
N SER A 90 3.38 -2.07 -7.18
CA SER A 90 2.59 -3.08 -7.90
C SER A 90 1.13 -3.12 -7.45
N VAL A 91 0.85 -2.93 -6.16
CA VAL A 91 -0.51 -2.94 -5.63
C VAL A 91 -1.17 -1.58 -5.80
N ILE A 92 -0.41 -0.50 -5.59
CA ILE A 92 -0.93 0.87 -5.74
C ILE A 92 -1.33 1.14 -7.20
N ALA A 93 -0.61 0.60 -8.19
CA ALA A 93 -1.00 0.69 -9.59
C ALA A 93 -2.36 0.01 -9.89
N ILE A 94 -2.65 -1.13 -9.24
CA ILE A 94 -3.97 -1.78 -9.35
C ILE A 94 -5.05 -0.89 -8.72
N ILE A 95 -4.78 -0.32 -7.54
CA ILE A 95 -5.72 0.60 -6.87
C ILE A 95 -6.00 1.80 -7.78
N ASN A 96 -4.96 2.44 -8.31
CA ASN A 96 -5.09 3.60 -9.19
C ASN A 96 -5.92 3.29 -10.44
N GLU A 97 -5.72 2.14 -11.09
CA GLU A 97 -6.56 1.69 -12.21
C GLU A 97 -8.02 1.55 -11.78
N LYS A 98 -8.29 0.90 -10.64
CA LYS A 98 -9.65 0.65 -10.18
C LYS A 98 -10.42 1.88 -9.71
N ILE A 99 -9.72 2.90 -9.24
CA ILE A 99 -10.35 4.16 -8.79
C ILE A 99 -10.32 5.24 -9.89
N GLY A 100 -9.80 4.93 -11.09
CA GLY A 100 -9.65 5.90 -12.17
C GLY A 100 -8.71 7.06 -11.84
N ALA A 101 -7.68 6.82 -11.01
CA ALA A 101 -6.70 7.84 -10.65
C ALA A 101 -5.75 8.11 -11.81
N THR A 102 -5.51 9.39 -12.08
CA THR A 102 -4.43 9.81 -12.98
C THR A 102 -3.08 9.30 -12.46
N GLY A 103 -2.47 8.39 -13.21
CA GLY A 103 -1.14 7.86 -12.94
C GLY A 103 -0.07 8.47 -13.83
N LEU A 104 1.16 8.00 -13.66
CA LEU A 104 2.25 8.25 -14.60
C LEU A 104 2.13 7.23 -15.73
N MET A 105 1.73 7.68 -16.93
CA MET A 105 1.81 6.85 -18.12
C MET A 105 3.28 6.52 -18.41
N SER A 106 3.67 5.26 -18.21
CA SER A 106 5.04 4.81 -18.48
C SER A 106 5.11 4.11 -19.84
N TRP A 107 5.85 4.74 -20.75
CA TRP A 107 6.15 4.15 -22.06
C TRP A 107 7.09 2.94 -21.90
N GLU A 108 7.95 2.94 -20.89
CA GLU A 108 8.83 1.83 -20.52
C GLU A 108 8.01 0.61 -20.10
N CYS A 109 6.99 0.81 -19.27
CA CYS A 109 6.05 -0.24 -18.86
C CYS A 109 5.33 -0.81 -20.07
N LYS A 110 4.74 0.05 -20.92
CA LYS A 110 4.05 -0.39 -22.15
C LYS A 110 4.98 -1.12 -23.11
N ALA A 111 6.23 -0.66 -23.27
CA ALA A 111 7.22 -1.33 -24.10
C ALA A 111 7.57 -2.73 -23.55
N MET A 112 7.74 -2.85 -22.23
CA MET A 112 7.98 -4.14 -21.57
C MET A 112 6.80 -5.10 -21.74
N ILE A 113 5.55 -4.64 -21.57
CA ILE A 113 4.36 -5.47 -21.82
C ILE A 113 4.27 -5.87 -23.29
N SER A 114 4.55 -4.95 -24.22
CA SER A 114 4.56 -5.24 -25.64
C SER A 114 5.61 -6.28 -26.01
N GLN A 115 6.78 -6.26 -25.37
CA GLN A 115 7.91 -7.13 -25.72
C GLN A 115 7.85 -8.48 -25.01
N TYR A 116 7.50 -8.52 -23.72
CA TYR A 116 7.61 -9.70 -22.87
C TYR A 116 6.27 -10.19 -22.30
N GLY A 117 5.17 -9.44 -22.47
CA GLY A 117 3.89 -9.75 -21.85
C GLY A 117 3.35 -11.14 -22.20
N ASP A 118 3.43 -11.54 -23.47
CA ASP A 118 2.97 -12.88 -23.91
C ASP A 118 3.80 -13.99 -23.25
N GLU A 119 5.13 -13.82 -23.21
CA GLU A 119 6.05 -14.80 -22.62
C GLU A 119 5.90 -14.88 -21.09
N ILE A 120 5.63 -13.76 -20.41
CA ILE A 120 5.31 -13.75 -18.98
C ILE A 120 4.04 -14.57 -18.72
N ILE A 121 2.97 -14.34 -19.48
CA ILE A 121 1.69 -15.04 -19.33
C ILE A 121 1.89 -16.55 -19.61
N GLU A 122 2.59 -16.88 -20.69
CA GLU A 122 2.87 -18.28 -21.06
C GLU A 122 3.67 -19.01 -19.98
N ARG A 123 4.73 -18.39 -19.44
CA ARG A 123 5.54 -18.98 -18.35
C ARG A 123 4.70 -19.22 -17.10
N LEU A 124 3.82 -18.29 -16.74
CA LEU A 124 2.92 -18.46 -15.59
C LEU A 124 1.88 -19.58 -15.84
N LEU A 125 1.35 -19.71 -17.06
CA LEU A 125 0.47 -20.82 -17.44
C LEU A 125 1.18 -22.19 -17.36
N GLN A 126 2.49 -22.22 -17.60
CA GLN A 126 3.35 -23.39 -17.40
C GLN A 126 3.68 -23.67 -15.91
N GLN A 127 2.97 -23.04 -14.98
CA GLN A 127 3.15 -23.18 -13.52
C GLN A 127 4.55 -22.78 -13.04
N MET A 128 5.21 -21.85 -13.75
CA MET A 128 6.48 -21.30 -13.30
C MET A 128 6.29 -20.48 -12.03
N GLU A 129 7.26 -20.59 -11.12
CA GLU A 129 7.27 -19.80 -9.90
C GLU A 129 7.45 -18.30 -10.24
N PRO A 130 6.55 -17.42 -9.79
CA PRO A 130 6.54 -16.00 -10.18
C PRO A 130 7.87 -15.26 -9.97
N ALA A 131 8.56 -15.48 -8.85
CA ALA A 131 9.83 -14.81 -8.56
C ALA A 131 10.99 -15.24 -9.49
N THR A 132 10.84 -16.34 -10.23
CA THR A 132 11.83 -16.79 -11.23
C THR A 132 11.58 -16.30 -12.65
N VAL A 133 10.35 -15.89 -13.01
CA VAL A 133 9.97 -15.55 -14.39
C VAL A 133 10.91 -14.49 -14.98
N CYS A 134 11.07 -13.35 -14.31
CA CYS A 134 11.90 -12.25 -14.78
C CYS A 134 13.41 -12.59 -14.82
N LYS A 135 13.87 -13.53 -14.00
CA LYS A 135 15.26 -14.02 -14.06
C LYS A 135 15.48 -14.87 -15.30
N GLN A 136 14.52 -15.74 -15.63
CA GLN A 136 14.59 -16.59 -16.82
C GLN A 136 14.46 -15.80 -18.12
N LEU A 137 13.71 -14.70 -18.10
CA LEU A 137 13.66 -13.72 -19.20
C LEU A 137 14.96 -12.91 -19.35
N GLY A 138 15.91 -13.06 -18.42
CA GLY A 138 17.17 -12.30 -18.42
C GLY A 138 17.02 -10.82 -18.00
N LEU A 139 15.84 -10.42 -17.54
CA LEU A 139 15.52 -9.06 -17.10
C LEU A 139 16.03 -8.77 -15.69
N CYS A 140 16.09 -9.80 -14.84
CA CYS A 140 16.59 -9.71 -13.47
C CYS A 140 17.89 -10.51 -13.28
N SER A 141 18.89 -9.90 -12.65
CA SER A 141 20.13 -10.59 -12.24
C SER A 141 19.91 -11.54 -11.04
N SER A 142 20.78 -12.53 -10.85
CA SER A 142 20.69 -13.52 -9.75
C SER A 142 20.63 -12.90 -8.34
N SER A 143 21.17 -11.69 -8.18
CA SER A 143 21.22 -10.88 -6.95
C SER A 143 20.08 -9.87 -6.80
N SER A 144 19.21 -9.69 -7.80
CA SER A 144 18.26 -8.57 -7.88
C SER A 144 16.93 -8.76 -7.14
N GLY A 145 16.90 -9.63 -6.12
CA GLY A 145 15.79 -9.68 -5.16
C GLY A 145 15.75 -8.51 -4.17
N LYS A 146 16.53 -7.46 -4.40
CA LYS A 146 16.68 -6.30 -3.52
C LYS A 146 16.87 -5.05 -4.37
N PHE A 147 15.76 -4.42 -4.74
CA PHE A 147 15.74 -3.08 -5.34
C PHE A 147 16.48 -2.10 -4.43
N ARG A 148 17.29 -1.19 -4.98
CA ARG A 148 17.80 -0.02 -4.26
C ARG A 148 16.86 1.14 -4.61
N SER A 149 16.21 1.72 -3.60
CA SER A 149 15.48 2.97 -3.82
C SER A 149 16.46 4.11 -4.09
N ASN A 150 16.09 4.98 -5.04
CA ASN A 150 16.74 6.26 -5.28
C ASN A 150 16.42 7.29 -4.16
N LEU A 151 16.66 6.93 -2.89
CA LEU A 151 16.76 7.89 -1.79
C LEU A 151 18.22 8.36 -1.57
N ALA A 152 19.13 8.06 -2.50
CA ALA A 152 20.54 8.45 -2.44
C ALA A 152 20.96 9.48 -3.52
N SER A 153 20.04 10.05 -4.30
CA SER A 153 20.42 11.00 -5.37
C SER A 153 20.50 12.48 -4.94
N VAL A 154 20.34 12.80 -3.65
CA VAL A 154 20.56 14.18 -3.15
C VAL A 154 22.00 14.38 -2.63
N ILE A 155 22.80 13.32 -2.48
CA ILE A 155 24.17 13.45 -1.93
C ILE A 155 25.29 12.93 -2.85
N ASP A 156 25.05 11.97 -3.75
CA ASP A 156 26.13 11.46 -4.61
C ASP A 156 25.85 11.65 -6.11
N GLY A 157 26.83 12.24 -6.79
CA GLY A 157 26.80 12.56 -8.23
C GLY A 157 26.69 11.34 -9.16
N PRO A 158 26.74 11.56 -10.49
CA PRO A 158 26.23 10.63 -11.48
C PRO A 158 27.04 9.34 -11.50
N SER A 159 26.41 8.23 -11.13
CA SER A 159 26.97 6.88 -11.23
C SER A 159 26.34 6.14 -12.40
N THR A 160 27.21 5.67 -13.29
CA THR A 160 26.93 5.23 -14.66
C THR A 160 26.57 3.73 -14.76
N VAL A 161 25.70 3.38 -15.73
CA VAL A 161 25.52 2.08 -16.42
C VAL A 161 24.58 0.99 -15.82
N ASN A 162 24.17 1.03 -14.54
CA ASN A 162 23.30 -0.03 -13.96
C ASN A 162 21.82 0.33 -13.75
N ASP A 163 21.40 1.58 -13.95
CA ASP A 163 20.02 2.03 -13.67
C ASP A 163 18.94 1.39 -14.56
N GLY A 164 19.24 1.18 -15.86
CA GLY A 164 18.24 0.71 -16.83
C GLY A 164 17.75 -0.72 -16.59
N LYS A 165 18.66 -1.64 -16.22
CA LYS A 165 18.31 -3.04 -15.95
C LYS A 165 17.56 -3.23 -14.64
N GLU A 166 17.82 -2.39 -13.64
CA GLU A 166 17.06 -2.44 -12.38
C GLU A 166 15.62 -1.95 -12.59
N ALA A 167 15.41 -0.92 -13.41
CA ALA A 167 14.07 -0.47 -13.80
C ALA A 167 13.30 -1.54 -14.61
N GLU A 168 13.94 -2.16 -15.60
CA GLU A 168 13.36 -3.27 -16.38
C GLU A 168 12.97 -4.46 -15.50
N CYS A 169 13.82 -4.83 -14.54
CA CYS A 169 13.55 -5.90 -13.60
C CYS A 169 12.32 -5.60 -12.73
N SER A 170 12.23 -4.39 -12.17
CA SER A 170 11.09 -3.97 -11.35
C SER A 170 9.78 -3.99 -12.15
N LEU A 171 9.77 -3.44 -13.36
CA LEU A 171 8.60 -3.44 -14.24
C LEU A 171 8.16 -4.87 -14.59
N CYS A 172 9.11 -5.77 -14.87
CA CYS A 172 8.80 -7.18 -15.08
C CYS A 172 8.18 -7.83 -13.84
N GLN A 173 8.76 -7.61 -12.65
CA GLN A 173 8.23 -8.17 -11.40
C GLN A 173 6.80 -7.68 -11.13
N MET A 174 6.51 -6.41 -11.40
CA MET A 174 5.16 -5.85 -11.31
C MET A 174 4.21 -6.55 -12.29
N ALA A 175 4.59 -6.70 -13.57
CA ALA A 175 3.76 -7.38 -14.56
C ALA A 175 3.51 -8.86 -14.24
N VAL A 176 4.48 -9.56 -13.67
CA VAL A 176 4.30 -10.93 -13.20
C VAL A 176 3.23 -10.99 -12.10
N VAL A 177 3.24 -10.05 -11.14
CA VAL A 177 2.21 -9.97 -10.09
C VAL A 177 0.84 -9.73 -10.70
N TRP A 178 0.72 -8.75 -11.61
CA TRP A 178 -0.55 -8.42 -12.26
C TRP A 178 -1.08 -9.57 -13.12
N ALA A 179 -0.22 -10.19 -13.92
CA ALA A 179 -0.58 -11.32 -14.78
C ALA A 179 -1.03 -12.52 -13.94
N ARG A 180 -0.29 -12.85 -12.88
CA ARG A 180 -0.67 -13.91 -11.94
C ARG A 180 -2.02 -13.60 -11.30
N ASN A 181 -2.25 -12.35 -10.89
CA ASN A 181 -3.52 -11.95 -10.29
C ASN A 181 -4.70 -12.20 -11.24
N GLN A 182 -4.57 -11.82 -12.51
CA GLN A 182 -5.62 -12.04 -13.51
C GLN A 182 -5.78 -13.52 -13.91
N LEU A 183 -4.69 -14.29 -13.94
CA LEU A 183 -4.75 -15.74 -14.14
C LEU A 183 -5.53 -16.46 -13.04
N MET A 184 -5.39 -16.03 -11.78
CA MET A 184 -6.20 -16.56 -10.67
C MET A 184 -7.70 -16.25 -10.82
N LYS A 185 -8.05 -15.26 -11.64
CA LYS A 185 -9.44 -14.91 -12.00
C LYS A 185 -9.91 -15.60 -13.28
N ASN A 186 -9.17 -16.58 -13.79
CA ASN A 186 -9.46 -17.32 -15.02
C ASN A 186 -9.65 -16.43 -16.27
N GLN A 187 -8.94 -15.31 -16.36
CA GLN A 187 -8.95 -14.44 -17.53
C GLN A 187 -8.17 -15.06 -18.71
N SER A 188 -8.56 -14.71 -19.95
CA SER A 188 -7.82 -15.14 -21.15
C SER A 188 -6.50 -14.40 -21.30
N ALA A 189 -5.53 -14.99 -22.01
CA ALA A 189 -4.22 -14.37 -22.23
C ALA A 189 -4.33 -12.98 -22.89
N GLU A 190 -5.26 -12.81 -23.82
CA GLU A 190 -5.53 -11.54 -24.50
C GLU A 190 -6.10 -10.48 -23.54
N SER A 191 -7.07 -10.88 -22.71
CA SER A 191 -7.65 -10.01 -21.67
C SER A 191 -6.59 -9.57 -20.67
N ILE A 192 -5.73 -10.51 -20.24
CA ILE A 192 -4.61 -10.23 -19.33
C ILE A 192 -3.66 -9.23 -19.96
N LYS A 193 -3.23 -9.43 -21.21
CA LYS A 193 -2.32 -8.50 -21.89
C LYS A 193 -2.92 -7.10 -22.03
N SER A 194 -4.22 -7.00 -22.32
CA SER A 194 -4.91 -5.70 -22.34
C SER A 194 -4.84 -5.04 -20.97
N TYR A 195 -5.23 -5.77 -19.92
CA TYR A 195 -5.19 -5.28 -18.55
C TYR A 195 -3.78 -4.82 -18.12
N LEU A 196 -2.74 -5.57 -18.48
CA LEU A 196 -1.35 -5.17 -18.19
C LEU A 196 -0.99 -3.82 -18.83
N ASN A 197 -1.48 -3.55 -20.04
CA ASN A 197 -1.26 -2.26 -20.70
C ASN A 197 -2.05 -1.12 -20.03
N ASP A 198 -3.28 -1.40 -19.58
CA ASP A 198 -4.12 -0.41 -18.90
C ASP A 198 -3.49 0.00 -17.55
N VAL A 199 -2.96 -0.96 -16.78
CA VAL A 199 -2.27 -0.67 -15.51
C VAL A 199 -1.00 0.17 -15.71
N CYS A 200 -0.31 0.04 -16.86
CA CYS A 200 0.85 0.90 -17.19
C CYS A 200 0.50 2.39 -17.37
N GLU A 201 -0.79 2.74 -17.49
CA GLU A 201 -1.27 4.13 -17.50
C GLU A 201 -1.49 4.70 -16.08
N HIS A 202 -1.52 3.81 -15.09
CA HIS A 202 -1.95 4.10 -13.72
C HIS A 202 -0.82 3.91 -12.69
N LEU A 203 0.44 3.85 -13.14
CA LEU A 203 1.58 3.72 -12.23
C LEU A 203 1.62 4.89 -11.23
N PRO A 204 1.99 4.63 -9.96
CA PRO A 204 2.06 5.68 -8.96
C PRO A 204 3.10 6.74 -9.34
N ASN A 205 2.71 8.00 -9.27
CA ASN A 205 3.62 9.13 -9.41
C ASN A 205 4.34 9.36 -8.07
N LEU A 206 5.65 9.12 -8.01
CA LEU A 206 6.41 9.26 -6.76
C LEU A 206 6.55 10.72 -6.29
N ASN A 207 6.33 11.69 -7.19
CA ASN A 207 6.50 13.12 -6.91
C ASN A 207 5.20 13.92 -7.03
N GLY A 208 4.06 13.25 -7.18
CA GLY A 208 2.78 13.91 -7.41
C GLY A 208 1.61 13.13 -6.84
N GLU A 209 0.49 13.82 -6.71
CA GLU A 209 -0.75 13.25 -6.19
C GLU A 209 -1.48 12.46 -7.28
N ALA A 210 -2.06 11.32 -6.92
CA ALA A 210 -2.90 10.54 -7.81
C ALA A 210 -4.32 11.10 -7.80
N VAL A 211 -4.64 12.00 -8.75
CA VAL A 211 -5.91 12.73 -8.81
C VAL A 211 -7.02 11.83 -9.36
N VAL A 212 -8.19 11.85 -8.74
CA VAL A 212 -9.40 11.10 -9.15
C VAL A 212 -10.57 12.05 -9.43
N ASP A 213 -11.59 11.58 -10.16
CA ASP A 213 -12.85 12.31 -10.30
C ASP A 213 -13.65 12.26 -8.99
N CYS A 214 -13.91 13.43 -8.41
CA CYS A 214 -14.71 13.58 -7.20
C CYS A 214 -16.15 13.06 -7.31
N ASN A 215 -16.70 12.99 -8.53
CA ASN A 215 -18.07 12.52 -8.76
C ASN A 215 -18.19 11.00 -8.75
N GLU A 216 -17.08 10.29 -8.95
CA GLU A 216 -17.04 8.83 -9.04
C GLU A 216 -16.69 8.18 -7.69
N ILE A 217 -16.50 8.93 -6.61
CA ILE A 217 -16.08 8.37 -5.31
C ILE A 217 -16.99 7.22 -4.86
N SER A 218 -18.31 7.37 -4.99
CA SER A 218 -19.26 6.34 -4.54
C SER A 218 -19.26 5.07 -5.40
N SER A 219 -18.68 5.10 -6.60
CA SER A 219 -18.53 3.93 -7.49
C SER A 219 -17.19 3.20 -7.30
N MET A 220 -16.23 3.82 -6.61
CA MET A 220 -14.91 3.25 -6.35
C MET A 220 -14.98 2.06 -5.35
N PRO A 221 -14.11 1.05 -5.50
CA PRO A 221 -14.15 -0.15 -4.67
C PRO A 221 -13.69 0.07 -3.23
N ASP A 222 -14.17 -0.76 -2.31
CA ASP A 222 -13.60 -0.82 -0.97
C ASP A 222 -12.18 -1.44 -1.01
N VAL A 223 -11.25 -0.93 -0.21
CA VAL A 223 -9.93 -1.53 0.00
C VAL A 223 -9.85 -2.11 1.41
N SER A 224 -9.43 -3.37 1.56
CA SER A 224 -9.37 -4.04 2.86
C SER A 224 -8.00 -4.61 3.17
N PHE A 225 -7.53 -4.40 4.40
CA PHE A 225 -6.29 -4.96 4.94
C PHE A 225 -6.60 -6.11 5.89
N THR A 226 -5.93 -7.24 5.76
CA THR A 226 -6.11 -8.37 6.69
C THR A 226 -5.13 -8.25 7.84
N ILE A 227 -5.59 -7.99 9.06
CA ILE A 227 -4.75 -7.80 10.25
C ILE A 227 -5.29 -8.72 11.36
N GLY A 228 -4.44 -9.60 11.91
CA GLY A 228 -4.84 -10.54 12.95
C GLY A 228 -6.02 -11.45 12.53
N GLY A 229 -6.11 -11.81 11.25
CA GLY A 229 -7.20 -12.62 10.69
C GLY A 229 -8.52 -11.86 10.46
N LYS A 230 -8.59 -10.56 10.74
CA LYS A 230 -9.76 -9.71 10.51
C LYS A 230 -9.54 -8.78 9.33
N LYS A 231 -10.59 -8.50 8.55
CA LYS A 231 -10.56 -7.54 7.44
C LYS A 231 -10.87 -6.13 7.95
N PHE A 232 -9.94 -5.22 7.76
CA PHE A 232 -10.06 -3.78 8.06
C PHE A 232 -10.33 -3.05 6.75
N LYS A 233 -11.61 -2.77 6.50
CA LYS A 233 -12.14 -2.17 5.29
C LYS A 233 -12.08 -0.64 5.35
N LEU A 234 -11.59 -0.02 4.29
CA LEU A 234 -11.70 1.40 4.00
C LEU A 234 -12.69 1.57 2.85
N LYS A 235 -13.72 2.38 3.07
CA LYS A 235 -14.61 2.83 1.99
C LYS A 235 -13.95 3.91 1.16
N SER A 236 -14.43 4.10 -0.06
CA SER A 236 -13.92 5.13 -0.96
C SER A 236 -13.95 6.53 -0.36
N GLU A 237 -15.00 6.90 0.40
CA GLU A 237 -15.05 8.21 1.06
C GLU A 237 -14.01 8.38 2.18
N GLN A 238 -13.40 7.29 2.64
CA GLN A 238 -12.42 7.30 3.73
C GLN A 238 -10.98 7.38 3.22
N TYR A 239 -10.72 6.79 2.06
CA TYR A 239 -9.39 6.80 1.45
C TYR A 239 -9.23 7.84 0.33
N ILE A 240 -10.29 8.47 -0.18
CA ILE A 240 -10.17 9.63 -1.07
C ILE A 240 -10.15 10.92 -0.24
N LEU A 241 -9.13 11.74 -0.44
CA LEU A 241 -8.98 13.03 0.23
C LEU A 241 -9.46 14.15 -0.68
N LYS A 242 -10.25 15.08 -0.14
CA LYS A 242 -10.66 16.31 -0.83
C LYS A 242 -9.73 17.44 -0.38
N VAL A 243 -9.02 18.04 -1.32
CA VAL A 243 -8.07 19.14 -1.06
C VAL A 243 -8.61 20.41 -1.73
N GLY A 244 -8.75 21.48 -0.95
CA GLY A 244 -9.33 22.75 -1.40
C GLY A 244 -10.84 22.85 -1.16
N ASP A 245 -11.39 24.04 -1.46
CA ASP A 245 -12.76 24.41 -1.07
C ASP A 245 -13.74 24.47 -2.25
N GLY A 246 -14.99 24.11 -1.98
CA GLY A 246 -16.11 24.26 -2.91
C GLY A 246 -15.93 23.51 -4.23
N ASN A 247 -16.35 24.13 -5.34
CA ASN A 247 -16.31 23.51 -6.67
C ASN A 247 -14.90 23.38 -7.28
N GLN A 248 -13.86 23.87 -6.61
CA GLN A 248 -12.47 23.71 -7.05
C GLN A 248 -11.72 22.63 -6.23
N ALA A 249 -12.40 21.96 -5.30
CA ALA A 249 -11.82 20.88 -4.53
C ALA A 249 -11.32 19.77 -5.47
N GLN A 250 -10.05 19.38 -5.29
CA GLN A 250 -9.42 18.28 -5.99
C GLN A 250 -9.52 17.02 -5.13
N CYS A 251 -9.90 15.90 -5.74
CA CYS A 251 -9.91 14.62 -5.06
C CYS A 251 -8.63 13.85 -5.37
N ILE A 252 -7.93 13.41 -4.33
CA ILE A 252 -6.69 12.66 -4.45
C ILE A 252 -6.81 11.32 -3.74
N SER A 253 -6.17 10.30 -4.32
CA SER A 253 -6.03 9.01 -3.68
C SER A 253 -5.24 9.13 -2.38
N GLY A 254 -5.75 8.55 -1.31
CA GLY A 254 -5.06 8.39 -0.03
C GLY A 254 -3.96 7.33 -0.04
N PHE A 255 -3.64 6.78 -1.22
CA PHE A 255 -2.64 5.75 -1.43
C PHE A 255 -1.42 6.29 -2.18
N MET A 256 -0.23 5.88 -1.75
CA MET A 256 1.02 6.23 -2.44
C MET A 256 1.92 5.01 -2.65
N GLY A 257 2.62 4.99 -3.79
CA GLY A 257 3.62 3.98 -4.11
C GLY A 257 4.90 4.18 -3.29
N LEU A 258 5.36 3.14 -2.61
CA LEU A 258 6.61 3.13 -1.88
C LEU A 258 7.19 1.71 -1.85
N ASP A 259 8.27 1.51 -2.60
CA ASP A 259 8.98 0.22 -2.64
C ASP A 259 10.19 0.23 -1.69
N ILE A 260 10.13 -0.62 -0.66
CA ILE A 260 11.13 -0.68 0.40
C ILE A 260 11.93 -1.98 0.31
N THR A 261 13.24 -1.88 0.52
CA THR A 261 14.20 -2.98 0.32
C THR A 261 14.16 -4.06 1.41
N SER A 262 13.51 -3.77 2.55
CA SER A 262 13.47 -4.63 3.74
C SER A 262 12.30 -5.63 3.74
N GLY A 263 11.66 -5.84 2.60
CA GLY A 263 10.50 -6.72 2.44
C GLY A 263 9.24 -5.94 2.06
N PRO A 264 8.15 -6.64 1.68
CA PRO A 264 6.91 -6.00 1.31
C PRO A 264 6.30 -5.33 2.55
N LEU A 265 6.38 -4.00 2.60
CA LEU A 265 6.04 -3.19 3.76
C LEU A 265 4.97 -2.17 3.41
N TRP A 266 3.98 -2.07 4.28
CA TRP A 266 2.96 -1.02 4.24
C TRP A 266 3.17 -0.01 5.36
N ILE A 267 2.83 1.25 5.10
CA ILE A 267 2.72 2.28 6.12
C ILE A 267 1.24 2.65 6.21
N LEU A 268 0.63 2.35 7.35
CA LEU A 268 -0.76 2.67 7.64
C LEU A 268 -0.79 3.99 8.41
N GLY A 269 -0.96 5.08 7.67
CA GLY A 269 -1.02 6.45 8.18
C GLY A 269 -2.41 6.91 8.61
N ASP A 270 -2.62 8.22 8.65
CA ASP A 270 -3.86 8.88 9.10
C ASP A 270 -5.11 8.41 8.35
N VAL A 271 -5.01 8.13 7.05
CA VAL A 271 -6.11 7.55 6.25
C VAL A 271 -6.65 6.26 6.87
N PHE A 272 -5.77 5.41 7.40
CA PHE A 272 -6.17 4.18 8.09
C PHE A 272 -6.49 4.46 9.57
N MET A 273 -5.60 5.16 10.28
CA MET A 273 -5.68 5.38 11.72
C MET A 273 -6.84 6.29 12.15
N GLY A 274 -7.35 7.16 11.27
CA GLY A 274 -8.57 7.92 11.56
C GLY A 274 -9.86 7.13 11.33
N VAL A 275 -9.83 6.05 10.56
CA VAL A 275 -10.97 5.11 10.47
C VAL A 275 -10.93 4.10 11.62
N TYR A 276 -9.73 3.78 12.10
CA TYR A 276 -9.47 2.78 13.12
C TYR A 276 -8.63 3.34 14.27
N HIS A 277 -9.28 3.57 15.41
CA HIS A 277 -8.60 3.91 16.66
C HIS A 277 -7.46 2.93 16.92
N THR A 278 -6.28 3.47 17.18
CA THR A 278 -5.03 2.70 17.24
C THR A 278 -4.41 2.80 18.63
N VAL A 279 -4.16 1.65 19.26
CA VAL A 279 -3.46 1.52 20.55
C VAL A 279 -2.07 0.96 20.31
N PHE A 280 -1.08 1.61 20.86
CA PHE A 280 0.31 1.16 20.92
C PHE A 280 0.61 0.67 22.33
N ASP A 281 0.60 -0.65 22.52
CA ASP A 281 0.81 -1.30 23.81
C ASP A 281 2.30 -1.65 23.96
N TYR A 282 3.04 -0.74 24.60
CA TYR A 282 4.47 -0.88 24.84
C TYR A 282 4.78 -1.97 25.87
N GLY A 283 3.90 -2.18 26.85
CA GLY A 283 4.07 -3.20 27.88
C GLY A 283 4.07 -4.62 27.32
N ASN A 284 3.15 -4.90 26.39
CA ASN A 284 3.01 -6.21 25.76
C ASN A 284 3.60 -6.29 24.34
N LEU A 285 4.18 -5.19 23.84
CA LEU A 285 4.76 -5.07 22.50
C LEU A 285 3.79 -5.53 21.41
N ARG A 286 2.64 -4.87 21.35
CA ARG A 286 1.58 -5.16 20.37
C ARG A 286 0.84 -3.87 19.99
N ILE A 287 0.13 -3.93 18.87
CA ILE A 287 -0.67 -2.82 18.35
C ILE A 287 -2.11 -3.31 18.23
N GLY A 288 -3.07 -2.47 18.62
CA GLY A 288 -4.48 -2.79 18.63
C GLY A 288 -5.29 -1.84 17.76
N PHE A 289 -6.19 -2.39 16.95
CA PHE A 289 -7.07 -1.59 16.08
C PHE A 289 -8.54 -1.87 16.38
N ALA A 290 -9.31 -0.83 16.66
CA ALA A 290 -10.77 -0.87 16.79
C ALA A 290 -11.41 0.16 15.85
N LYS A 291 -12.71 0.03 15.58
CA LYS A 291 -13.40 1.01 14.73
C LYS A 291 -13.49 2.33 15.50
N ALA A 292 -12.99 3.43 14.93
CA ALA A 292 -13.14 4.76 15.54
C ALA A 292 -14.63 5.12 15.66
N ALA A 293 -14.99 5.80 16.75
CA ALA A 293 -16.34 6.27 17.02
C ALA A 293 -16.70 7.47 16.14
#